data_AF-A0A6J4KXM8-F1
#
_entry.id   AF-A0A6J4KXM8-F1
#
_cell.length_a   1.000
_cell.length_b   1.000
_cell.length_c   1.000
_cell.angle_alpha   90.00
_cell.angle_beta   90.00
_cell.angle_gamma   90.00
#
_symmetry.space_group_name_H-M   'P 1'
#
loop_
_entity.id
_entity.type
_entity.pdbx_description
1 polymer ?
#
loop_
_entity_poly.entity_id
_entity_poly.type
_entity_poly.pdbx_seq_one_letter_code
_entity_poly.pdbx_strand_id
1 'polypeptide(L)'
;MYQFSRAIYRELCHDIAATPGAERRGHEAVLRACEANFDRLANDRHYFAKPARTLFTDIRPYFPVTAQAKVWLAVQKYIAAAEEWVERQPRHGYDAHGNPLQCRATTRRGTPCQREPLPRNGYCPSHQHLAETEEREAQPLAA
;
A
#
# COMPACT_ATOMS: atom_id res chain seq x y z
N MET A 1 -5.75 8.69 -1.46
CA MET A 1 -5.54 7.68 -0.40
C MET A 1 -6.32 7.90 0.89
N TYR A 2 -6.39 9.13 1.43
CA TYR A 2 -7.14 9.41 2.69
C TYR A 2 -8.62 8.96 2.68
N GLN A 3 -9.27 8.93 1.52
CA GLN A 3 -10.63 8.40 1.43
C GLN A 3 -10.72 6.92 1.83
N PHE A 4 -9.74 6.10 1.43
CA PHE A 4 -9.71 4.66 1.74
C PHE A 4 -9.41 4.43 3.22
N SER A 5 -8.40 5.14 3.78
CA SER A 5 -8.06 5.03 5.20
C SER A 5 -9.22 5.43 6.11
N ARG A 6 -9.96 6.50 5.74
CA ARG A 6 -11.14 6.94 6.50
C ARG A 6 -12.33 6.01 6.32
N ALA A 7 -12.53 5.44 5.14
CA ALA A 7 -13.63 4.51 4.88
C ALA A 7 -13.45 3.21 5.69
N ILE A 8 -12.27 2.58 5.63
CA ILE A 8 -12.01 1.37 6.43
C ILE A 8 -12.09 1.67 7.93
N TYR A 9 -11.56 2.81 8.39
CA TYR A 9 -11.63 3.19 9.80
C TYR A 9 -13.08 3.31 10.28
N ARG A 10 -13.96 3.96 9.49
CA ARG A 10 -15.39 4.08 9.83
C ARG A 10 -16.11 2.74 9.89
N GLU A 11 -15.72 1.78 9.04
CA GLU A 11 -16.29 0.43 9.06
C GLU A 11 -15.84 -0.36 10.30
N LEU A 12 -14.58 -0.16 10.73
CA LEU A 12 -13.96 -0.91 11.82
C LEU A 12 -14.11 -0.28 13.21
N CYS A 13 -14.35 1.03 13.31
CA CYS A 13 -14.18 1.76 14.57
C CYS A 13 -15.03 1.23 15.74
N HIS A 14 -16.21 0.67 15.45
CA HIS A 14 -17.10 0.11 16.46
C HIS A 14 -16.63 -1.22 17.05
N ASP A 15 -15.75 -1.94 16.35
CA ASP A 15 -15.22 -3.22 16.81
C ASP A 15 -13.89 -3.08 17.57
N ILE A 16 -13.35 -1.85 17.66
CA ILE A 16 -12.10 -1.58 18.39
C ILE A 16 -12.33 -1.83 19.88
N ALA A 17 -11.47 -2.67 20.46
CA ALA A 17 -11.51 -2.97 21.88
C ALA A 17 -11.27 -1.70 22.70
N ALA A 18 -12.28 -1.30 23.45
CA ALA A 18 -12.18 -0.23 24.43
C ALA A 18 -11.51 -0.78 25.70
N THR A 19 -10.22 -0.50 25.91
CA THR A 19 -9.64 -0.59 27.25
C THR A 19 -10.06 0.67 28.02
N PRO A 20 -10.72 0.55 29.19
CA PRO A 20 -11.13 1.71 29.98
C PRO A 20 -9.94 2.67 30.21
N GLY A 21 -10.10 3.94 29.84
CA GLY A 21 -9.04 4.96 29.95
C GLY A 21 -8.02 5.00 28.81
N ALA A 22 -8.05 4.07 27.85
CA ALA A 22 -7.15 4.03 26.69
C ALA A 22 -7.86 3.93 25.32
N GLU A 23 -9.19 4.03 25.30
CA GLU A 23 -10.04 3.94 24.10
C GLU A 23 -9.52 4.81 22.95
N ARG A 24 -9.23 6.09 23.25
CA ARG A 24 -8.70 7.05 22.27
C ARG A 24 -7.40 6.56 21.62
N ARG A 25 -6.51 5.90 22.36
CA ARG A 25 -5.23 5.41 21.84
C ARG A 25 -5.43 4.29 20.82
N GLY A 26 -6.39 3.38 21.05
CA GLY A 26 -6.72 2.32 20.10
C GLY A 26 -7.24 2.87 18.78
N HIS A 27 -8.21 3.79 18.83
CA HIS A 27 -8.73 4.47 17.65
C HIS A 27 -7.66 5.22 16.86
N GLU A 28 -6.82 5.99 17.56
CA GLU A 28 -5.74 6.76 16.96
C GLU A 28 -4.69 5.84 16.30
N ALA A 29 -4.34 4.72 16.95
CA ALA A 29 -3.39 3.77 16.41
C ALA A 29 -3.92 3.06 15.16
N VAL A 30 -5.18 2.60 15.17
CA VAL A 30 -5.81 1.97 14.00
C VAL A 30 -5.87 2.94 12.83
N LEU A 31 -6.29 4.18 13.06
CA LEU A 31 -6.36 5.19 12.01
C LEU A 31 -4.98 5.50 11.43
N ARG A 32 -3.96 5.69 12.27
CA ARG A 32 -2.58 5.93 11.82
C ARG A 32 -2.02 4.75 11.02
N ALA A 33 -2.27 3.52 11.44
CA ALA A 33 -1.86 2.33 10.71
C ALA A 33 -2.53 2.26 9.33
N CYS A 34 -3.83 2.58 9.24
CA CYS A 34 -4.53 2.67 7.96
C CYS A 34 -3.90 3.75 7.06
N GLU A 35 -3.70 4.96 7.57
CA GLU A 35 -3.10 6.07 6.81
C GLU A 35 -1.69 5.72 6.31
N ALA A 36 -0.82 5.17 7.16
CA ALA A 36 0.54 4.78 6.77
C ALA A 36 0.53 3.68 5.71
N ASN A 37 -0.36 2.68 5.83
CA ASN A 37 -0.45 1.59 4.88
C ASN A 37 -0.93 2.07 3.50
N PHE A 38 -1.99 2.87 3.45
CA PHE A 38 -2.49 3.41 2.18
C PHE A 38 -1.54 4.45 1.56
N ASP A 39 -0.82 5.25 2.37
CA ASP A 39 0.19 6.15 1.84
C ASP A 39 1.35 5.38 1.20
N ARG A 40 1.85 4.34 1.87
CA ARG A 40 2.85 3.45 1.29
C ARG A 40 2.35 2.76 0.02
N LEU A 41 1.09 2.34 -0.02
CA LEU A 41 0.49 1.74 -1.21
C LEU A 41 0.48 2.71 -2.41
N ALA A 42 0.31 4.01 -2.19
CA ALA A 42 0.39 5.00 -3.25
C ALA A 42 1.82 5.28 -3.71
N ASN A 43 2.78 5.37 -2.78
CA ASN A 43 4.13 5.87 -3.08
C ASN A 43 5.13 4.74 -3.41
N ASP A 44 4.92 3.54 -2.86
CA ASP A 44 5.89 2.44 -2.83
C ASP A 44 5.28 1.12 -3.34
N ARG A 45 4.26 1.20 -4.21
CA ARG A 45 3.44 0.05 -4.63
C ARG A 45 4.24 -1.12 -5.19
N HIS A 46 5.34 -0.83 -5.88
CA HIS A 46 6.17 -1.84 -6.54
C HIS A 46 7.06 -2.61 -5.55
N TYR A 47 7.32 -2.06 -4.36
CA TYR A 47 8.10 -2.72 -3.30
C TYR A 47 7.25 -3.11 -2.09
N PHE A 48 6.00 -2.66 -2.03
CA PHE A 48 5.11 -2.95 -0.91
C PHE A 48 4.40 -4.30 -1.06
N ALA A 49 5.09 -5.37 -0.68
CA ALA A 49 4.54 -6.71 -0.72
C ALA A 49 3.41 -6.92 0.32
N LYS A 50 2.29 -7.51 -0.12
CA LYS A 50 1.17 -8.00 0.72
C LYS A 50 0.56 -6.92 1.64
N PRO A 51 0.10 -5.76 1.10
CA PRO A 51 -0.38 -4.63 1.89
C PRO A 51 -1.50 -4.98 2.87
N ALA A 52 -2.44 -5.85 2.47
CA ALA A 52 -3.52 -6.32 3.34
C ALA A 52 -3.02 -7.08 4.57
N ARG A 53 -2.04 -7.99 4.39
CA ARG A 53 -1.45 -8.75 5.50
C ARG A 53 -0.71 -7.84 6.47
N THR A 54 0.02 -6.86 5.94
CA THR A 54 0.71 -5.86 6.74
C THR A 54 -0.29 -5.07 7.58
N LEU A 55 -1.32 -4.48 6.94
CA LEU A 55 -2.33 -3.69 7.66
C LEU A 55 -3.01 -4.50 8.76
N PHE A 56 -3.44 -5.72 8.44
CA PHE A 56 -4.10 -6.59 9.41
C PHE A 56 -3.18 -6.92 10.60
N THR A 57 -1.90 -7.16 10.34
CA THR A 57 -0.91 -7.45 11.41
C THR A 57 -0.76 -6.26 12.35
N ASP A 58 -0.75 -5.04 11.80
CA ASP A 58 -0.60 -3.81 12.56
C ASP A 58 -1.83 -3.49 13.41
N ILE A 59 -3.04 -3.78 12.92
CA ILE A 59 -4.28 -3.37 13.59
C ILE A 59 -4.92 -4.48 14.43
N ARG A 60 -4.67 -5.76 14.15
CA ARG A 60 -5.32 -6.88 14.88
C ARG A 60 -5.19 -6.81 16.42
N PRO A 61 -4.13 -6.28 17.05
CA PRO A 61 -4.05 -6.22 18.51
C PRO A 61 -5.11 -5.31 19.14
N TYR A 62 -5.70 -4.40 18.37
CA TYR A 62 -6.74 -3.48 18.84
C TYR A 62 -8.15 -4.06 18.71
N PHE A 63 -8.31 -5.30 18.24
CA PHE A 63 -9.61 -5.95 18.07
C PHE A 63 -9.70 -7.23 18.89
N PRO A 64 -10.88 -7.54 19.48
CA PRO A 64 -11.08 -8.83 20.12
C PRO A 64 -10.98 -9.95 19.08
N VAL A 65 -10.52 -11.13 19.51
CA VAL A 65 -10.33 -12.30 18.64
C VAL A 65 -11.60 -12.64 17.85
N THR A 66 -12.77 -12.48 18.47
CA THR A 66 -14.08 -12.71 17.86
C THR A 66 -14.39 -11.78 16.69
N ALA A 67 -13.80 -10.58 16.63
CA ALA A 67 -13.98 -9.62 15.54
C ALA A 67 -12.91 -9.73 14.44
N GLN A 68 -11.78 -10.41 14.69
CA GLN A 68 -10.64 -10.40 13.77
C GLN A 68 -10.96 -10.96 12.37
N ALA A 69 -11.86 -11.95 12.26
CA ALA A 69 -12.31 -12.46 10.96
C ALA A 69 -13.03 -11.38 10.13
N LYS A 70 -13.92 -10.60 10.76
CA LYS A 70 -14.61 -9.45 10.14
C LYS A 70 -13.61 -8.37 9.73
N VAL A 71 -12.66 -8.05 10.62
CA VAL A 71 -11.59 -7.07 10.34
C VAL A 71 -10.76 -7.49 9.13
N TRP A 72 -10.38 -8.77 9.03
CA TRP A 72 -9.62 -9.29 7.89
C TRP A 72 -10.37 -9.13 6.56
N LEU A 73 -11.68 -9.40 6.54
CA LEU A 73 -12.50 -9.22 5.34
C LEU A 73 -12.58 -7.75 4.92
N ALA A 74 -12.79 -6.84 5.87
CA ALA A 74 -12.79 -5.40 5.59
C ALA A 74 -11.43 -4.94 5.05
N VAL A 75 -10.33 -5.34 5.68
CA VAL A 75 -8.97 -5.03 5.21
C VAL A 75 -8.75 -5.49 3.77
N GLN A 76 -9.07 -6.74 3.44
CA GLN A 76 -8.93 -7.24 2.07
C GLN A 76 -9.77 -6.43 1.07
N LYS A 77 -11.03 -6.15 1.39
CA LYS A 77 -11.95 -5.38 0.55
C LYS A 77 -11.39 -3.99 0.21
N TYR A 78 -10.96 -3.22 1.22
CA TYR A 78 -10.48 -1.85 1.00
C TYR A 78 -9.10 -1.79 0.36
N ILE A 79 -8.22 -2.74 0.68
CA ILE A 79 -6.90 -2.81 0.05
C ILE A 79 -7.03 -3.18 -1.42
N ALA A 80 -7.85 -4.17 -1.79
CA ALA A 80 -8.10 -4.52 -3.19
C ALA A 80 -8.68 -3.33 -3.98
N ALA A 81 -9.64 -2.60 -3.40
CA ALA A 81 -10.20 -1.41 -4.02
C ALA A 81 -9.16 -0.28 -4.19
N ALA A 82 -8.24 -0.12 -3.23
CA ALA A 82 -7.18 0.87 -3.32
C ALA A 82 -6.09 0.46 -4.33
N GLU A 83 -5.72 -0.81 -4.39
CA GLU A 83 -4.81 -1.36 -5.40
C GLU A 83 -5.35 -1.14 -6.81
N GLU A 84 -6.63 -1.45 -7.04
CA GLU A 84 -7.30 -1.19 -8.32
C GLU A 84 -7.32 0.30 -8.66
N TRP A 85 -7.58 1.17 -7.67
CA TRP A 85 -7.56 2.61 -7.87
C TRP A 85 -6.16 3.11 -8.25
N VAL A 86 -5.11 2.66 -7.53
CA VAL A 86 -3.71 3.02 -7.80
C VAL A 86 -3.28 2.52 -9.18
N GLU A 87 -3.63 1.29 -9.57
CA GLU A 87 -3.30 0.74 -10.89
C GLU A 87 -3.87 1.56 -12.06
N ARG A 88 -4.98 2.28 -11.84
CA ARG A 88 -5.58 3.15 -12.86
C ARG A 88 -4.89 4.51 -12.99
N GLN A 89 -4.11 4.96 -12.00
CA GLN A 89 -3.50 6.31 -11.97
C GLN A 89 -2.33 6.56 -12.92
N PRO A 90 -1.41 5.61 -13.19
CA PRO A 90 -0.28 5.83 -14.09
C PRO A 90 -0.66 6.22 -15.53
N ARG A 91 -1.95 6.13 -15.89
CA ARG A 91 -2.48 6.63 -17.16
C ARG A 91 -2.30 8.15 -17.34
N HIS A 92 -1.96 8.89 -16.30
CA HIS A 92 -1.82 10.35 -16.35
C HIS A 92 -0.40 10.88 -16.06
N GLY A 93 0.60 10.02 -15.78
CA GLY A 93 1.98 10.47 -15.53
C GLY A 93 2.23 11.13 -14.16
N TYR A 94 1.23 11.16 -13.26
CA TYR A 94 1.32 11.72 -11.91
C TYR A 94 0.98 10.68 -10.83
N ASP A 95 1.59 10.81 -9.65
CA ASP A 95 1.29 10.01 -8.46
C ASP A 95 0.01 10.48 -7.75
N ALA A 96 -0.34 9.82 -6.63
CA ALA A 96 -1.53 10.13 -5.84
C ALA A 96 -1.51 11.53 -5.18
N HIS A 97 -0.35 12.19 -5.14
CA HIS A 97 -0.15 13.54 -4.59
C HIS A 97 0.00 14.60 -5.68
N GLY A 98 -0.06 14.21 -6.96
CA GLY A 98 0.10 15.10 -8.11
C GLY A 98 1.55 15.38 -8.49
N ASN A 99 2.53 14.63 -7.97
CA ASN A 99 3.91 14.73 -8.43
C ASN A 99 4.11 13.91 -9.71
N PRO A 100 4.99 14.34 -10.64
CA PRO A 100 5.33 13.53 -11.80
C PRO A 100 5.90 12.17 -11.39
N LEU A 101 5.45 11.11 -12.04
CA LEU A 101 6.01 9.76 -11.84
C LEU A 101 7.47 9.73 -12.31
N GLN A 102 8.34 9.09 -11.53
CA GLN A 102 9.75 8.92 -11.84
C GLN A 102 10.10 7.45 -12.04
N CYS A 103 11.02 7.20 -12.96
CA CYS A 103 11.59 5.88 -13.18
C CYS A 103 12.27 5.35 -11.90
N ARG A 104 11.97 4.10 -11.53
CA ARG A 104 12.50 3.40 -10.33
C ARG A 104 14.02 3.17 -10.37
N ALA A 105 14.64 3.29 -11.53
CA ALA A 105 16.07 3.06 -11.70
C ALA A 105 16.94 4.17 -11.07
N THR A 106 18.09 3.79 -10.55
CA THR A 106 19.19 4.70 -10.21
C THR A 106 20.24 4.71 -11.33
N THR A 107 20.82 5.87 -11.60
CA THR A 107 21.90 6.00 -12.59
C THR A 107 23.22 5.45 -12.03
N ARG A 108 24.23 5.26 -12.89
CA ARG A 108 25.59 4.86 -12.48
C ARG A 108 26.25 5.83 -11.48
N ARG A 109 25.76 7.07 -11.37
CA ARG A 109 26.23 8.07 -10.40
C ARG A 109 25.45 8.03 -9.08
N GLY A 110 24.54 7.08 -8.90
CA GLY A 110 23.70 6.92 -7.72
C GLY A 110 22.50 7.87 -7.64
N THR A 111 22.24 8.67 -8.68
CA THR A 111 21.09 9.60 -8.70
C THR A 111 19.82 8.92 -9.24
N PRO A 112 18.61 9.30 -8.78
CA PRO A 112 17.36 8.79 -9.34
C PRO A 112 17.18 9.14 -10.82
N CYS A 113 16.61 8.23 -11.60
CA CYS A 113 16.25 8.50 -12.98
C CYS A 113 15.03 9.43 -13.07
N GLN A 114 15.21 10.59 -13.69
CA GLN A 114 14.15 11.62 -13.83
C GLN A 114 13.23 11.42 -15.04
N ARG A 115 13.33 10.27 -15.74
CA ARG A 115 12.50 9.99 -16.91
C ARG A 115 11.14 9.47 -16.49
N GLU A 116 10.11 9.84 -17.25
CA GLU A 116 8.76 9.32 -17.07
C GLU A 116 8.75 7.78 -17.25
N PRO A 117 8.19 7.03 -16.28
CA PRO A 117 8.12 5.59 -16.36
C PRO A 117 6.95 5.10 -17.21
N LEU A 118 7.04 3.87 -17.70
CA LEU A 118 5.90 3.18 -18.26
C LEU A 118 4.89 2.83 -17.15
N PRO A 119 3.57 2.93 -17.43
CA PRO A 119 2.51 2.62 -16.47
C PRO A 119 2.64 1.24 -15.79
N ARG A 120 3.11 0.24 -16.53
CA ARG A 120 3.09 -1.17 -16.13
C ARG A 120 4.05 -1.49 -14.99
N ASN A 121 5.29 -1.02 -15.06
CA ASN A 121 6.38 -1.51 -14.21
C ASN A 121 7.21 -0.41 -13.53
N GLY A 122 6.89 0.87 -13.78
CA GLY A 122 7.58 1.98 -13.13
C GLY A 122 9.00 2.24 -13.68
N TYR A 123 9.37 1.63 -14.81
CA TYR A 123 10.65 1.91 -15.49
C TYR A 123 10.44 2.68 -16.79
N CYS A 124 11.34 3.61 -17.12
CA CYS A 124 11.32 4.28 -18.42
C CYS A 124 11.78 3.32 -19.54
N PRO A 125 11.58 3.66 -20.84
CA PRO A 125 11.98 2.80 -21.95
C PRO A 125 13.44 2.34 -21.92
N SER A 126 14.36 3.17 -21.43
CA SER A 126 15.79 2.81 -21.35
C SER A 126 16.16 1.91 -20.18
N HIS A 127 15.28 1.70 -19.21
CA HIS A 127 15.52 0.84 -18.06
C HIS A 127 14.59 -0.37 -18.01
N GLN A 128 13.93 -0.72 -19.13
CA GLN A 128 13.05 -1.89 -19.19
C GLN A 128 13.77 -3.20 -18.86
N HIS A 129 15.06 -3.31 -19.16
CA HIS A 129 15.87 -4.48 -18.80
C HIS A 129 15.88 -4.77 -17.27
N LEU A 130 15.66 -3.76 -16.42
CA LEU A 130 15.62 -3.95 -14.97
C LEU A 130 14.33 -4.67 -14.57
N ALA A 131 13.20 -4.33 -15.20
CA ALA A 131 11.93 -5.00 -14.98
C ALA A 131 12.02 -6.49 -15.34
N GLU A 132 12.63 -6.82 -16.48
CA GLU A 132 12.83 -8.21 -16.92
C GLU A 132 13.68 -9.02 -15.94
N THR A 133 14.67 -8.37 -15.32
CA THR A 133 15.54 -9.00 -14.31
C THR A 133 14.75 -9.26 -13.03
N GLU A 134 14.01 -8.26 -12.53
CA GLU A 134 13.15 -8.39 -11.33
C GLU A 134 12.09 -9.49 -11.51
N GLU A 135 11.45 -9.57 -12.68
CA GLU A 135 10.43 -10.58 -12.99
C GLU A 135 11.02 -12.00 -12.97
N ARG A 136 12.27 -12.18 -13.44
CA ARG A 136 12.98 -13.47 -13.40
C ARG A 136 13.39 -13.87 -11.99
N GLU A 137 13.84 -12.92 -11.17
CA GLU A 137 14.20 -13.16 -9.77
C GLU A 137 12.98 -13.46 -8.90
N ALA A 138 11.83 -12.87 -9.22
CA ALA A 138 10.57 -13.09 -8.51
C ALA A 138 9.89 -14.43 -8.85
N GLN A 139 10.27 -15.09 -9.95
CA GLN A 139 9.79 -16.44 -10.23
C GLN A 139 10.36 -17.40 -9.19
N PRO A 140 9.53 -18.21 -8.51
CA PRO A 140 10.06 -19.23 -7.63
C PRO A 140 11.00 -20.12 -8.43
N LEU A 141 12.22 -20.34 -7.92
CA LEU A 141 13.04 -21.44 -8.41
C LEU A 141 12.17 -22.69 -8.30
N ALA A 142 11.72 -23.22 -9.43
CA ALA A 142 11.03 -24.49 -9.47
C ALA A 142 12.00 -25.53 -8.92
N ALA A 143 11.77 -25.95 -7.69
CA ALA A 143 12.48 -27.00 -6.96
C ALA A 143 11.44 -27.84 -6.23
#